data_AF-A0A5C8TVP4-F1
#
_entry.id   AF-A0A5C8TVP4-F1
#
_cell.length_a   1.000
_cell.length_b   1.000
_cell.length_c   1.000
_cell.angle_alpha   90.00
_cell.angle_beta   90.00
_cell.angle_gamma   90.00
#
_symmetry.space_group_name_H-M   'P 1'
#
loop_
_entity.id
_entity.type
_entity.pdbx_description
1 polymer ?
#
loop_
_entity_poly.entity_id
_entity_poly.type
_entity_poly.pdbx_seq_one_letter_code
_entity_poly.pdbx_strand_id
1 'polypeptide(L)'
;MQDPARQDPSGRAPIEPAAVPPRAPRSRRGLFMPYILLLALVVLWSAGWFYVRGRAASEMDGWIAREASAGRTWTCADRSIGGYPFRIELRCGSVSLARADGRFRLGPLTAVAQVYQPRHVLMLAEGPFHVEQGDLVGDATWTMLEGSFHGASDGFVRASLVVDAPSVTVAGATPDPIAVSARHLELHARPTPGRFESDGAVDLSLRLSQALAPMADALIGNADPADLTLDATVDRATTLGTGTVARELERWRQAGGSLDVASLALAKGERRLQAKGSLGIDQGHRVEGQLDLRAAGVESLVAAVVGQRFGADRGALVGN
;
A
#
# COMPACT_ATOMS: atom_id res chain seq x y z
N MET A 1 9.05 -14.72 -127.32
CA MET A 1 8.46 -16.05 -127.02
C MET A 1 9.07 -16.46 -125.70
N GLN A 2 8.45 -16.33 -124.52
CA GLN A 2 7.03 -16.35 -124.11
C GLN A 2 6.73 -15.24 -123.07
N ASP A 3 5.50 -14.73 -123.11
CA ASP A 3 4.70 -14.17 -122.00
C ASP A 3 3.70 -15.32 -121.62
N PRO A 4 3.13 -15.52 -120.41
CA PRO A 4 2.67 -14.49 -119.45
C PRO A 4 2.69 -14.85 -117.94
N ALA A 5 2.39 -13.90 -117.05
CA ALA A 5 1.43 -14.10 -115.93
C ALA A 5 1.15 -12.81 -115.15
N ARG A 6 -0.14 -12.47 -115.12
CA ARG A 6 -0.84 -11.42 -114.38
C ARG A 6 -1.21 -11.89 -112.96
N GLN A 7 -1.40 -10.91 -112.07
CA GLN A 7 -2.45 -10.81 -111.02
C GLN A 7 -2.30 -11.70 -109.77
N ASP A 8 -2.67 -11.34 -108.54
CA ASP A 8 -3.16 -10.11 -107.87
C ASP A 8 -3.10 -10.42 -106.32
N PRO A 9 -3.72 -9.69 -105.37
CA PRO A 9 -2.98 -8.91 -104.37
C PRO A 9 -3.49 -9.18 -102.93
N SER A 10 -2.82 -9.98 -102.12
CA SER A 10 -3.23 -10.06 -100.70
C SER A 10 -2.16 -10.66 -99.80
N GLY A 11 -1.02 -9.99 -99.70
CA GLY A 11 -0.06 -10.20 -98.61
C GLY A 11 -0.29 -9.18 -97.51
N ARG A 12 -1.38 -9.29 -96.76
CA ARG A 12 -1.60 -8.47 -95.55
C ARG A 12 -0.48 -8.83 -94.56
N ALA A 13 0.46 -7.92 -94.36
CA ALA A 13 1.59 -8.13 -93.46
C ALA A 13 1.08 -8.52 -92.05
N PRO A 14 1.71 -9.50 -91.36
CA PRO A 14 1.35 -9.82 -89.98
C PRO A 14 1.52 -8.57 -89.12
N ILE A 15 0.47 -8.20 -88.39
CA ILE A 15 0.55 -7.16 -87.36
C ILE A 15 1.48 -7.72 -86.27
N GLU A 16 2.67 -7.15 -86.18
CA GLU A 16 3.64 -7.46 -85.15
C GLU A 16 3.01 -7.17 -83.78
N PRO A 17 2.93 -8.15 -82.87
CA PRO A 17 2.33 -7.93 -81.56
C PRO A 17 3.17 -6.90 -80.81
N ALA A 18 2.54 -5.79 -80.42
CA ALA A 18 3.14 -4.75 -79.61
C ALA A 18 3.85 -5.39 -78.40
N ALA A 19 5.16 -5.14 -78.27
CA ALA A 19 5.96 -5.61 -77.16
C ALA A 19 5.33 -5.11 -75.84
N VAL A 20 4.86 -6.04 -75.01
CA VAL A 20 4.38 -5.75 -73.66
C VAL A 20 5.59 -5.23 -72.87
N PRO A 21 5.55 -4.00 -72.32
CA PRO A 21 6.68 -3.49 -71.56
C PRO A 21 6.93 -4.42 -70.35
N PRO A 22 8.19 -4.72 -70.00
CA PRO A 22 8.50 -5.56 -68.86
C PRO A 22 7.89 -4.92 -67.60
N ARG A 23 7.01 -5.64 -66.90
CA ARG A 23 6.47 -5.19 -65.61
C ARG A 23 7.66 -4.93 -64.68
N ALA A 24 7.85 -3.66 -64.31
CA ALA A 24 8.86 -3.27 -63.35
C ALA A 24 8.74 -4.18 -62.11
N PRO A 25 9.86 -4.72 -61.58
CA PRO A 25 9.80 -5.62 -60.44
C PRO A 25 9.10 -4.90 -59.28
N ARG A 26 7.93 -5.40 -58.87
CA ARG A 26 7.22 -4.86 -57.71
C ARG A 26 8.18 -4.92 -56.52
N SER A 27 8.57 -3.74 -56.04
CA SER A 27 9.47 -3.57 -54.90
C SER A 27 8.96 -4.40 -53.73
N ARG A 28 9.70 -5.46 -53.37
CA ARG A 28 9.40 -6.30 -52.19
C ARG A 28 9.63 -5.54 -50.87
N ARG A 29 10.08 -4.27 -50.92
CA ARG A 29 10.26 -3.42 -49.73
C ARG A 29 8.96 -3.21 -48.95
N GLY A 30 7.81 -3.15 -49.63
CA GLY A 30 6.51 -3.06 -48.97
C GLY A 30 6.12 -4.31 -48.16
N LEU A 31 6.68 -5.48 -48.49
CA LEU A 31 6.44 -6.73 -47.75
C LEU A 31 7.24 -6.78 -46.43
N PHE A 32 8.47 -6.25 -46.42
CA PHE A 32 9.32 -6.23 -45.23
C PHE A 32 9.09 -5.02 -44.33
N MET A 33 8.52 -3.93 -44.86
CA MET A 33 8.21 -2.71 -44.12
C MET A 33 7.49 -2.95 -42.78
N PRO A 34 6.40 -3.75 -42.69
CA PRO A 34 5.74 -4.00 -41.41
C PRO A 34 6.65 -4.71 -40.40
N TYR A 35 7.51 -5.63 -40.84
CA TYR A 35 8.45 -6.33 -39.96
C TYR A 35 9.57 -5.42 -39.47
N ILE A 36 10.08 -4.53 -40.34
CA ILE A 36 11.08 -3.52 -39.97
C ILE A 36 10.48 -2.53 -38.95
N LEU A 37 9.24 -2.08 -39.18
CA LEU A 37 8.53 -1.20 -38.25
C LEU A 37 8.28 -1.88 -36.90
N LEU A 38 7.84 -3.14 -36.91
CA LEU A 38 7.66 -3.94 -35.70
C LEU A 38 8.98 -4.12 -34.95
N LEU A 39 10.06 -4.46 -35.65
CA LEU A 39 11.39 -4.59 -35.06
C LEU A 39 11.85 -3.25 -34.45
N ALA A 40 11.68 -2.14 -35.16
CA ALA A 40 12.02 -0.82 -34.66
C ALA A 40 11.21 -0.47 -33.39
N LEU A 41 9.91 -0.81 -33.35
CA LEU A 41 9.07 -0.64 -32.18
C LEU A 41 9.57 -1.47 -30.98
N VAL A 42 9.91 -2.74 -31.20
CA VAL A 42 10.45 -3.63 -30.15
C VAL A 42 11.78 -3.11 -29.62
N VAL A 43 12.67 -2.65 -30.49
CA VAL A 43 13.96 -2.07 -30.09
C VAL A 43 13.76 -0.79 -29.30
N LEU A 44 12.91 0.13 -29.79
CA LEU A 44 12.60 1.38 -29.10
C LEU A 44 11.95 1.13 -27.73
N TRP A 45 11.00 0.20 -27.66
CA TRP A 45 10.36 -0.19 -26.41
C TRP A 45 11.36 -0.80 -25.43
N SER A 46 12.21 -1.71 -25.89
CA SER A 46 13.25 -2.34 -25.07
C SER A 46 14.21 -1.28 -24.51
N ALA A 47 14.70 -0.37 -25.36
CA ALA A 47 15.56 0.73 -24.94
C ALA A 47 14.87 1.63 -23.88
N GLY A 48 13.62 2.01 -24.13
CA GLY A 48 12.81 2.79 -23.19
C GLY A 48 12.61 2.08 -21.85
N TRP A 49 12.30 0.78 -21.86
CA TRP A 49 12.11 0.01 -20.65
C TRP A 49 13.41 -0.10 -19.82
N PHE A 50 14.55 -0.37 -20.45
CA PHE A 50 15.85 -0.40 -19.75
C PHE A 50 16.23 0.97 -19.20
N TYR A 51 15.91 2.06 -19.90
CA TYR A 51 16.07 3.42 -19.39
C TYR A 51 15.23 3.66 -18.13
N VAL A 52 13.94 3.31 -18.15
CA VAL A 52 13.04 3.46 -16.99
C VAL A 52 13.52 2.60 -15.81
N ARG A 53 13.95 1.36 -16.06
CA ARG A 53 14.56 0.49 -15.04
C ARG A 53 15.79 1.16 -14.39
N GLY A 54 16.69 1.73 -15.19
CA GLY A 54 17.87 2.44 -14.70
C GLY A 54 17.50 3.69 -13.89
N ARG A 55 16.52 4.46 -14.38
CA ARG A 55 15.96 5.63 -13.68
C ARG A 55 15.41 5.23 -12.31
N ALA A 56 14.61 4.16 -12.24
CA ALA A 56 14.05 3.65 -10.99
C ALA A 56 15.15 3.26 -9.99
N ALA A 57 16.18 2.53 -10.44
CA ALA A 57 17.32 2.19 -9.58
C ALA A 57 18.01 3.45 -9.00
N SER A 58 18.29 4.44 -9.86
CA SER A 58 18.96 5.68 -9.42
C SER A 58 18.14 6.51 -8.43
N GLU A 59 16.81 6.59 -8.63
CA GLU A 59 15.92 7.31 -7.70
C GLU A 59 15.83 6.61 -6.35
N MET A 60 15.81 5.28 -6.34
CA MET A 60 15.88 4.48 -5.12
C MET A 60 17.20 4.69 -4.38
N ASP A 61 18.33 4.65 -5.08
CA ASP A 61 19.65 4.89 -4.48
C ASP A 61 19.74 6.30 -3.90
N GLY A 62 19.23 7.30 -4.61
CA GLY A 62 19.14 8.67 -4.13
C GLY A 62 18.24 8.80 -2.90
N TRP A 63 17.11 8.10 -2.86
CA TRP A 63 16.22 8.07 -1.69
C TRP A 63 16.89 7.40 -0.47
N ILE A 64 17.54 6.24 -0.65
CA ILE A 64 18.29 5.57 0.43
C ILE A 64 19.40 6.47 0.96
N ALA A 65 20.12 7.18 0.09
CA ALA A 65 21.17 8.12 0.49
C ALA A 65 20.61 9.31 1.30
N ARG A 66 19.44 9.86 0.90
CA ARG A 66 18.75 10.92 1.67
C ARG A 66 18.34 10.41 3.05
N GLU A 67 17.78 9.21 3.14
CA GLU A 67 17.40 8.62 4.42
C GLU A 67 18.63 8.37 5.32
N ALA A 68 19.74 7.91 4.74
CA ALA A 68 21.00 7.73 5.47
C ALA A 68 21.52 9.05 6.04
N SER A 69 21.44 10.15 5.27
CA SER A 69 21.78 11.49 5.75
C SER A 69 20.87 11.99 6.90
N ALA A 70 19.66 11.44 7.00
CA ALA A 70 18.70 11.70 8.06
C ALA A 70 18.78 10.67 9.21
N GLY A 71 19.84 9.86 9.27
CA GLY A 71 20.13 8.90 10.34
C GLY A 71 19.35 7.58 10.23
N ARG A 72 18.83 7.24 9.05
CA ARG A 72 18.05 6.02 8.78
C ARG A 72 18.69 5.21 7.66
N THR A 73 19.29 4.08 8.00
CA THR A 73 19.92 3.21 7.00
C THR A 73 18.95 2.12 6.57
N TRP A 74 18.47 2.24 5.33
CA TRP A 74 17.61 1.25 4.68
C TRP A 74 18.44 0.29 3.84
N THR A 75 18.15 -1.01 3.93
CA THR A 75 18.78 -2.05 3.10
C THR A 75 17.70 -2.88 2.43
N CYS A 76 17.82 -3.05 1.11
CA CYS A 76 17.05 -4.00 0.31
C CYS A 76 18.02 -5.11 -0.11
N ALA A 77 18.01 -6.22 0.62
CA ALA A 77 18.89 -7.36 0.34
C ALA A 77 18.49 -8.03 -0.98
N ASP A 78 19.47 -8.56 -1.73
CA ASP A 78 19.25 -9.25 -3.01
C ASP A 78 18.38 -8.45 -4.00
N ARG A 79 18.56 -7.12 -4.01
CA ARG A 79 17.77 -6.20 -4.81
C ARG A 79 17.82 -6.57 -6.29
N SER A 80 16.65 -6.79 -6.89
CA SER A 80 16.51 -6.95 -8.33
C SER A 80 15.36 -6.10 -8.86
N ILE A 81 15.54 -5.56 -10.07
CA ILE A 81 14.51 -4.82 -10.79
C ILE A 81 14.27 -5.51 -12.14
N GLY A 82 13.04 -6.01 -12.34
CA GLY A 82 12.58 -6.76 -13.50
C GLY A 82 11.20 -6.28 -13.98
N GLY A 83 10.45 -7.16 -14.67
CA GLY A 83 9.07 -6.86 -15.11
C GLY A 83 8.89 -6.56 -16.61
N TYR A 84 9.92 -6.75 -17.43
CA TYR A 84 9.81 -6.56 -18.88
C TYR A 84 8.65 -7.40 -19.47
N PRO A 85 7.85 -6.86 -20.41
CA PRO A 85 7.95 -5.52 -21.01
C PRO A 85 7.09 -4.43 -20.38
N PHE A 86 6.06 -4.79 -19.60
CA PHE A 86 4.96 -3.85 -19.29
C PHE A 86 4.90 -3.39 -17.84
N ARG A 87 5.79 -3.90 -16.97
CA ARG A 87 5.85 -3.52 -15.56
C ARG A 87 7.29 -3.25 -15.11
N ILE A 88 7.41 -2.55 -14.01
CA ILE A 88 8.65 -2.41 -13.24
C ILE A 88 8.39 -3.11 -11.91
N GLU A 89 9.16 -4.15 -11.66
CA GLU A 89 9.03 -5.00 -10.49
C GLU A 89 10.32 -4.96 -9.70
N LEU A 90 10.27 -4.41 -8.50
CA LEU A 90 11.34 -4.40 -7.52
C LEU A 90 11.14 -5.59 -6.58
N ARG A 91 12.18 -6.41 -6.42
CA ARG A 91 12.22 -7.46 -5.39
C ARG A 91 13.38 -7.23 -4.44
N CYS A 92 13.11 -7.37 -3.15
CA CYS A 92 14.11 -7.49 -2.09
C CYS A 92 13.94 -8.87 -1.45
N GLY A 93 15.03 -9.62 -1.26
CA GLY A 93 15.01 -10.86 -0.46
C GLY A 93 14.71 -10.57 1.02
N SER A 94 15.04 -9.37 1.48
CA SER A 94 14.53 -8.79 2.73
C SER A 94 14.71 -7.29 2.75
N VAL A 95 13.92 -6.60 3.59
CA VAL A 95 14.07 -5.16 3.84
C VAL A 95 14.46 -4.95 5.30
N SER A 96 15.50 -4.18 5.56
CA SER A 96 15.85 -3.79 6.92
C SER A 96 16.01 -2.28 7.05
N LEU A 97 15.70 -1.79 8.24
CA LEU A 97 15.95 -0.43 8.67
C LEU A 97 16.76 -0.47 9.96
N ALA A 98 17.82 0.33 10.02
CA ALA A 98 18.48 0.67 11.28
C ALA A 98 18.49 2.19 11.48
N ARG A 99 18.23 2.59 12.72
CA ARG A 99 18.22 3.99 13.18
C ARG A 99 18.64 4.04 14.65
N ALA A 100 18.88 5.24 15.18
CA ALA A 100 19.44 5.42 16.52
C ALA A 100 18.60 4.79 17.64
N ASP A 101 17.27 4.77 17.50
CA ASP A 101 16.33 4.30 18.51
C ASP A 101 15.81 2.87 18.27
N GLY A 102 16.23 2.20 17.19
CA GLY A 102 15.74 0.86 16.89
C GLY A 102 16.12 0.33 15.51
N ARG A 103 15.74 -0.92 15.27
CA ARG A 103 15.91 -1.59 13.98
C ARG A 103 14.68 -2.44 13.67
N PHE A 104 14.40 -2.65 12.39
CA PHE A 104 13.47 -3.69 11.98
C PHE A 104 14.01 -4.46 10.79
N ARG A 105 13.48 -5.66 10.61
CA ARG A 105 13.67 -6.53 9.46
C ARG A 105 12.33 -7.07 9.02
N LEU A 106 12.04 -6.91 7.74
CA LEU A 106 10.91 -7.49 7.02
C LEU A 106 11.45 -8.58 6.10
N GLY A 107 10.69 -9.65 5.92
CA GLY A 107 10.95 -10.70 4.94
C GLY A 107 10.92 -10.19 3.48
N PRO A 108 10.81 -11.10 2.51
CA PRO A 108 10.76 -10.73 1.10
C PRO A 108 9.71 -9.66 0.81
N LEU A 109 10.08 -8.66 0.00
CA LEU A 109 9.20 -7.59 -0.46
C LEU A 109 9.24 -7.52 -1.97
N THR A 110 8.07 -7.55 -2.60
CA THR A 110 7.90 -7.30 -4.03
C THR A 110 7.04 -6.06 -4.24
N ALA A 111 7.55 -5.06 -4.96
CA ALA A 111 6.79 -3.88 -5.35
C ALA A 111 6.68 -3.79 -6.88
N VAL A 112 5.47 -3.59 -7.39
CA VAL A 112 5.15 -3.62 -8.82
C VAL A 112 4.44 -2.33 -9.21
N ALA A 113 4.91 -1.69 -10.29
CA ALA A 113 4.23 -0.59 -10.95
C ALA A 113 4.13 -0.84 -12.45
N GLN A 114 3.01 -0.50 -13.07
CA GLN A 114 2.85 -0.64 -14.51
C GLN A 114 3.55 0.51 -15.24
N VAL A 115 4.21 0.23 -16.38
CA VAL A 115 4.94 1.27 -17.14
C VAL A 115 3.98 2.38 -17.62
N TYR A 116 2.73 2.04 -17.91
CA TYR A 116 1.68 2.98 -18.33
C TYR A 116 0.90 3.61 -17.16
N GLN A 117 1.13 3.16 -15.91
CA GLN A 117 0.53 3.73 -14.69
C GLN A 117 1.58 3.74 -13.56
N PRO A 118 2.67 4.52 -13.69
CA PRO A 118 3.82 4.44 -12.78
C PRO A 118 3.51 4.96 -11.36
N ARG A 119 2.40 5.69 -11.18
CA ARG A 119 1.95 6.21 -9.88
C ARG A 119 1.11 5.22 -9.09
N HIS A 120 0.76 4.07 -9.67
CA HIS A 120 0.06 3.01 -8.96
C HIS A 120 1.04 1.87 -8.66
N VAL A 121 1.33 1.70 -7.38
CA VAL A 121 2.27 0.69 -6.88
C VAL A 121 1.51 -0.32 -6.04
N LEU A 122 1.69 -1.60 -6.36
CA LEU A 122 1.26 -2.73 -5.54
C LEU A 122 2.48 -3.29 -4.82
N MET A 123 2.32 -3.65 -3.55
CA MET A 123 3.37 -4.20 -2.70
C MET A 123 2.88 -5.50 -2.10
N LEU A 124 3.71 -6.54 -2.14
CA LEU A 124 3.47 -7.80 -1.46
C LEU A 124 4.65 -8.03 -0.53
N ALA A 125 4.37 -8.23 0.76
CA ALA A 125 5.39 -8.57 1.74
C ALA A 125 5.12 -9.95 2.31
N GLU A 126 6.19 -10.71 2.51
CA GLU A 126 6.17 -12.01 3.16
C GLU A 126 6.78 -11.88 4.56
N GLY A 127 6.25 -12.66 5.50
CA GLY A 127 6.80 -12.74 6.85
C GLY A 127 8.16 -13.45 6.90
N PRO A 128 8.87 -13.35 8.04
CA PRO A 128 8.47 -12.63 9.24
C PRO A 128 8.85 -11.14 9.20
N PHE A 129 8.18 -10.34 10.02
CA PHE A 129 8.63 -9.03 10.45
C PHE A 129 9.14 -9.10 11.88
N HIS A 130 10.26 -8.45 12.12
CA HIS A 130 10.92 -8.36 13.42
C HIS A 130 11.33 -6.93 13.68
N VAL A 131 11.06 -6.40 14.86
CA VAL A 131 11.39 -5.03 15.25
C VAL A 131 11.94 -5.01 16.67
N GLU A 132 12.97 -4.19 16.87
CA GLU A 132 13.54 -3.91 18.18
C GLU A 132 13.61 -2.39 18.36
N GLN A 133 13.03 -1.89 19.44
CA GLN A 133 13.03 -0.47 19.76
C GLN A 133 13.16 -0.26 21.27
N GLY A 134 14.34 0.15 21.73
CA GLY A 134 14.67 0.16 23.15
C GLY A 134 14.55 -1.25 23.75
N ASP A 135 13.75 -1.38 24.81
CA ASP A 135 13.48 -2.67 25.48
C ASP A 135 12.35 -3.47 24.81
N LEU A 136 11.67 -2.89 23.81
CA LEU A 136 10.56 -3.53 23.11
C LEU A 136 11.07 -4.38 21.95
N VAL A 137 10.65 -5.65 21.94
CA VAL A 137 10.91 -6.59 20.84
C VAL A 137 9.57 -7.04 20.30
N GLY A 138 9.36 -6.90 18.99
CA GLY A 138 8.13 -7.26 18.31
C GLY A 138 8.40 -8.24 17.16
N ASP A 139 7.62 -9.31 17.10
CA ASP A 139 7.58 -10.24 15.98
C ASP A 139 6.19 -10.24 15.38
N ALA A 140 6.10 -10.28 14.05
CA ALA A 140 4.85 -10.38 13.34
C ALA A 140 4.94 -11.35 12.16
N THR A 141 3.88 -12.12 11.97
CA THR A 141 3.69 -13.03 10.83
C THR A 141 2.29 -12.87 10.28
N TRP A 142 2.10 -13.29 9.03
CA TRP A 142 0.83 -13.27 8.31
C TRP A 142 0.88 -14.29 7.18
N THR A 143 -0.26 -14.64 6.61
CA THR A 143 -0.33 -15.50 5.42
C THR A 143 -0.26 -14.70 4.12
N MET A 144 -0.79 -13.48 4.12
CA MET A 144 -0.72 -12.54 3.00
C MET A 144 -0.69 -11.11 3.52
N LEU A 145 0.16 -10.27 2.93
CA LEU A 145 0.18 -8.82 3.16
C LEU A 145 0.30 -8.13 1.81
N GLU A 146 -0.75 -7.42 1.42
CA GLU A 146 -0.80 -6.62 0.21
C GLU A 146 -0.99 -5.14 0.54
N GLY A 147 -0.13 -4.31 -0.03
CA GLY A 147 -0.23 -2.86 -0.02
C GLY A 147 -0.54 -2.33 -1.42
N SER A 148 -1.34 -1.27 -1.51
CA SER A 148 -1.63 -0.57 -2.76
C SER A 148 -1.56 0.92 -2.53
N PHE A 149 -0.79 1.63 -3.36
CA PHE A 149 -0.63 3.07 -3.27
C PHE A 149 -0.82 3.70 -4.64
N HIS A 150 -1.72 4.67 -4.73
CA HIS A 150 -1.95 5.45 -5.94
C HIS A 150 -1.58 6.91 -5.67
N GLY A 151 -0.45 7.35 -6.22
CA GLY A 151 0.03 8.73 -6.10
C GLY A 151 -0.66 9.72 -7.04
N ALA A 152 -0.68 10.99 -6.66
CA ALA A 152 -1.12 12.13 -7.46
C ALA A 152 0.00 13.18 -7.56
N SER A 153 -0.22 14.28 -8.29
CA SER A 153 0.75 15.39 -8.40
C SER A 153 0.98 16.11 -7.08
N ASP A 154 -0.06 16.15 -6.28
CA ASP A 154 -0.32 17.01 -5.13
C ASP A 154 -0.62 16.16 -3.87
N GLY A 155 -0.25 14.87 -3.90
CA GLY A 155 -0.50 13.94 -2.82
C GLY A 155 -0.72 12.52 -3.34
N PHE A 156 -1.86 11.93 -2.99
CA PHE A 156 -2.22 10.56 -3.36
C PHE A 156 -3.74 10.46 -3.56
N VAL A 157 -4.21 9.43 -4.26
CA VAL A 157 -5.64 9.16 -4.45
C VAL A 157 -6.12 8.16 -3.40
N ARG A 158 -5.32 7.12 -3.15
CA ARG A 158 -5.65 6.05 -2.20
C ARG A 158 -4.38 5.34 -1.73
N ALA A 159 -4.35 5.01 -0.45
CA ALA A 159 -3.44 4.02 0.12
C ALA A 159 -4.28 2.91 0.74
N SER A 160 -3.83 1.66 0.64
CA SER A 160 -4.54 0.50 1.17
C SER A 160 -3.54 -0.55 1.63
N LEU A 161 -3.88 -1.22 2.72
CA LEU A 161 -3.14 -2.33 3.29
C LEU A 161 -4.15 -3.40 3.68
N VAL A 162 -3.91 -4.63 3.24
CA VAL A 162 -4.72 -5.80 3.57
C VAL A 162 -3.81 -6.88 4.11
N VAL A 163 -4.16 -7.47 5.24
CA VAL A 163 -3.35 -8.49 5.91
C VAL A 163 -4.24 -9.66 6.33
N ASP A 164 -3.92 -10.85 5.84
CA ASP A 164 -4.59 -12.09 6.21
C ASP A 164 -3.83 -12.81 7.33
N ALA A 165 -4.60 -13.29 8.30
CA ALA A 165 -4.12 -14.01 9.47
C ALA A 165 -2.92 -13.34 10.18
N PRO A 166 -2.93 -12.01 10.46
CA PRO A 166 -1.83 -11.39 11.18
C PRO A 166 -1.73 -11.96 12.60
N SER A 167 -0.51 -12.25 13.03
CA SER A 167 -0.16 -12.63 14.39
C SER A 167 1.03 -11.80 14.83
N VAL A 168 0.90 -11.08 15.95
CA VAL A 168 1.89 -10.17 16.50
C VAL A 168 2.18 -10.55 17.94
N THR A 169 3.44 -10.58 18.32
CA THR A 169 3.90 -10.75 19.69
C THR A 169 4.85 -9.63 20.07
N VAL A 170 4.61 -8.97 21.19
CA VAL A 170 5.45 -7.89 21.71
C VAL A 170 5.93 -8.24 23.11
N ALA A 171 7.24 -8.27 23.31
CA ALA A 171 7.89 -8.46 24.59
C ALA A 171 8.50 -7.14 25.11
N GLY A 172 8.71 -7.05 26.42
CA GLY A 172 9.37 -5.90 27.08
C GLY A 172 8.44 -4.80 27.57
N ALA A 173 7.18 -4.76 27.11
CA ALA A 173 6.17 -3.81 27.62
C ALA A 173 5.60 -4.22 28.98
N THR A 174 5.51 -5.53 29.22
CA THR A 174 5.01 -6.17 30.43
C THR A 174 5.88 -7.40 30.73
N PRO A 175 5.83 -7.98 31.96
CA PRO A 175 6.58 -9.19 32.29
C PRO A 175 6.28 -10.36 31.35
N ASP A 176 5.01 -10.54 31.00
CA ASP A 176 4.57 -11.52 30.00
C ASP A 176 4.46 -10.88 28.61
N PRO A 177 4.80 -11.60 27.52
CA PRO A 177 4.62 -11.11 26.16
C PRO A 177 3.15 -10.85 25.82
N ILE A 178 2.90 -9.74 25.14
CA ILE A 178 1.57 -9.39 24.61
C ILE A 178 1.42 -10.04 23.24
N ALA A 179 0.49 -10.99 23.12
CA ALA A 179 0.15 -11.62 21.85
C ALA A 179 -1.21 -11.11 21.33
N VAL A 180 -1.28 -10.77 20.05
CA VAL A 180 -2.51 -10.39 19.35
C VAL A 180 -2.53 -11.06 17.99
N SER A 181 -3.64 -11.70 17.63
CA SER A 181 -3.85 -12.22 16.29
C SER A 181 -5.23 -11.82 15.76
N ALA A 182 -5.44 -11.91 14.46
CA ALA A 182 -6.74 -11.72 13.85
C ALA A 182 -6.90 -12.59 12.61
N ARG A 183 -8.12 -12.73 12.09
CA ARG A 183 -8.35 -13.38 10.80
C ARG A 183 -7.99 -12.48 9.64
N HIS A 184 -8.31 -11.19 9.75
CA HIS A 184 -8.19 -10.25 8.64
C HIS A 184 -8.07 -8.82 9.17
N LEU A 185 -7.20 -8.03 8.55
CA LEU A 185 -7.03 -6.60 8.79
C LEU A 185 -7.04 -5.86 7.44
N GLU A 186 -7.85 -4.80 7.36
CA GLU A 186 -7.85 -3.84 6.25
C GLU A 186 -7.63 -2.45 6.81
N LEU A 187 -6.80 -1.67 6.13
CA LEU A 187 -6.61 -0.25 6.37
C LEU A 187 -6.64 0.47 5.04
N HIS A 188 -7.47 1.51 4.94
CA HIS A 188 -7.57 2.35 3.76
C HIS A 188 -7.42 3.80 4.17
N ALA A 189 -6.71 4.56 3.34
CA ALA A 189 -6.59 6.00 3.48
C ALA A 189 -6.85 6.68 2.13
N ARG A 190 -7.47 7.85 2.17
CA ARG A 190 -7.61 8.73 1.01
C ARG A 190 -7.66 10.18 1.47
N PRO A 191 -7.20 11.15 0.67
CA PRO A 191 -7.42 12.55 0.99
C PRO A 191 -8.91 12.86 1.14
N THR A 192 -9.25 13.70 2.12
CA THR A 192 -10.61 14.20 2.28
C THR A 192 -10.91 15.20 1.16
N PRO A 193 -11.95 14.98 0.35
CA PRO A 193 -12.29 15.88 -0.75
C PRO A 193 -12.48 17.33 -0.29
N GLY A 194 -11.77 18.26 -0.92
CA GLY A 194 -11.85 19.70 -0.62
C GLY A 194 -11.16 20.16 0.67
N ARG A 195 -10.60 19.25 1.48
CA ARG A 195 -9.90 19.60 2.74
C ARG A 195 -8.43 19.20 2.77
N PHE A 196 -7.96 18.37 1.83
CA PHE A 196 -6.56 17.94 1.83
C PHE A 196 -5.56 19.09 1.63
N GLU A 197 -5.82 20.00 0.69
CA GLU A 197 -4.92 21.13 0.42
C GLU A 197 -4.90 22.16 1.56
N SER A 198 -6.05 22.41 2.20
CA SER A 198 -6.17 23.43 3.27
C SER A 198 -5.75 22.90 4.63
N ASP A 199 -6.23 21.72 4.99
CA ASP A 199 -6.17 21.18 6.35
C ASP A 199 -5.23 19.98 6.43
N GLY A 200 -4.79 19.42 5.31
CA GLY A 200 -4.10 18.14 5.27
C GLY A 200 -4.98 16.98 5.71
N ALA A 201 -6.30 17.09 5.54
CA ALA A 201 -7.27 16.12 6.03
C ALA A 201 -7.27 14.82 5.21
N VAL A 202 -7.21 13.69 5.90
CA VAL A 202 -7.19 12.34 5.32
C VAL A 202 -8.26 11.48 5.97
N ASP A 203 -9.16 10.93 5.15
CA ASP A 203 -10.14 9.92 5.56
C ASP A 203 -9.40 8.58 5.75
N LEU A 204 -9.62 7.94 6.90
CA LEU A 204 -9.13 6.62 7.27
C LEU A 204 -10.30 5.67 7.50
N SER A 205 -10.19 4.45 7.01
CA SER A 205 -11.09 3.34 7.35
C SER A 205 -10.26 2.12 7.73
N LEU A 206 -10.54 1.54 8.88
CA LEU A 206 -9.87 0.36 9.43
C LEU A 206 -10.91 -0.70 9.76
N ARG A 207 -10.63 -1.92 9.35
CA ARG A 207 -11.43 -3.10 9.68
C ARG A 207 -10.52 -4.19 10.22
N LEU A 208 -10.87 -4.73 11.37
CA LEU A 208 -10.20 -5.86 12.00
C LEU A 208 -11.25 -6.92 12.30
N SER A 209 -11.04 -8.15 11.85
CA SER A 209 -12.02 -9.23 12.01
C SER A 209 -11.45 -10.39 12.80
N GLN A 210 -12.24 -10.87 13.75
CA GLN A 210 -11.96 -12.03 14.59
C GLN A 210 -10.60 -11.92 15.30
N ALA A 211 -10.34 -10.78 15.93
CA ALA A 211 -9.15 -10.53 16.73
C ALA A 211 -9.19 -11.28 18.06
N LEU A 212 -8.06 -11.86 18.43
CA LEU A 212 -7.82 -12.55 19.69
C LEU A 212 -6.68 -11.85 20.42
N ALA A 213 -6.87 -11.57 21.70
CA ALA A 213 -5.90 -10.85 22.53
C ALA A 213 -5.93 -11.43 23.95
N PRO A 214 -5.23 -12.54 24.22
CA PRO A 214 -5.38 -13.30 25.47
C PRO A 214 -5.24 -12.47 26.75
N MET A 215 -4.35 -11.47 26.75
CA MET A 215 -4.18 -10.56 27.89
C MET A 215 -5.45 -9.71 28.14
N ALA A 216 -6.06 -9.17 27.08
CA ALA A 216 -7.32 -8.43 27.20
C ALA A 216 -8.47 -9.39 27.55
N ASP A 217 -8.46 -10.60 27.02
CA ASP A 217 -9.47 -11.62 27.27
C ASP A 217 -9.50 -12.04 28.76
N ALA A 218 -8.31 -12.18 29.36
CA ALA A 218 -8.16 -12.46 30.79
C ALA A 218 -8.67 -11.29 31.66
N LEU A 219 -8.40 -10.04 31.27
CA LEU A 219 -8.85 -8.85 31.99
C LEU A 219 -10.37 -8.67 31.90
N ILE A 220 -10.96 -8.96 30.74
CA ILE A 220 -12.37 -8.72 30.42
C ILE A 220 -13.25 -9.95 30.76
N GLY A 221 -12.62 -11.10 31.04
CA GLY A 221 -13.29 -12.38 31.31
C GLY A 221 -14.08 -12.89 30.10
N ASN A 222 -13.57 -12.66 28.89
CA ASN A 222 -14.22 -13.07 27.63
C ASN A 222 -13.14 -13.37 26.57
N ALA A 223 -13.12 -14.61 26.07
CA ALA A 223 -12.19 -15.08 25.03
C ALA A 223 -12.80 -15.15 23.61
N ASP A 224 -14.03 -14.65 23.42
CA ASP A 224 -14.67 -14.55 22.12
C ASP A 224 -13.84 -13.65 21.18
N PRO A 225 -13.75 -13.94 19.88
CA PRO A 225 -13.10 -13.05 18.94
C PRO A 225 -13.76 -11.66 18.89
N ALA A 226 -12.94 -10.64 18.65
CA ALA A 226 -13.39 -9.26 18.52
C ALA A 226 -13.38 -8.79 17.06
N ASP A 227 -14.45 -8.14 16.63
CA ASP A 227 -14.50 -7.40 15.37
C ASP A 227 -14.46 -5.90 15.68
N LEU A 228 -13.61 -5.15 14.97
CA LEU A 228 -13.46 -3.71 15.12
C LEU A 228 -13.56 -3.03 13.76
N THR A 229 -14.35 -1.96 13.69
CA THR A 229 -14.41 -1.05 12.54
C THR A 229 -14.21 0.38 13.01
N LEU A 230 -13.40 1.14 12.29
CA LEU A 230 -13.12 2.55 12.58
C LEU A 230 -13.14 3.33 11.26
N ASP A 231 -13.99 4.36 11.18
CA ASP A 231 -13.94 5.38 10.15
C ASP A 231 -13.65 6.72 10.81
N ALA A 232 -12.57 7.38 10.40
CA ALA A 232 -12.13 8.64 10.99
C ALA A 232 -11.51 9.58 9.94
N THR A 233 -11.42 10.86 10.28
CA THR A 233 -10.65 11.85 9.51
C THR A 233 -9.51 12.34 10.37
N VAL A 234 -8.28 12.30 9.85
CA VAL A 234 -7.10 12.89 10.49
C VAL A 234 -6.82 14.22 9.83
N ASP A 235 -6.96 15.31 10.59
CA ASP A 235 -6.53 16.63 10.16
C ASP A 235 -5.02 16.78 10.31
N ARG A 236 -4.40 17.68 9.54
CA ARG A 236 -2.94 17.91 9.54
C ARG A 236 -2.12 16.65 9.27
N ALA A 237 -2.67 15.65 8.58
CA ALA A 237 -1.94 14.40 8.30
C ALA A 237 -0.66 14.64 7.50
N THR A 238 -0.59 15.72 6.71
CA THR A 238 0.58 16.12 5.92
C THR A 238 1.79 16.55 6.76
N THR A 239 1.62 16.82 8.06
CA THR A 239 2.75 17.11 8.96
C THR A 239 3.46 15.85 9.45
N LEU A 240 2.85 14.67 9.28
CA LEU A 240 3.41 13.39 9.68
C LEU A 240 4.47 12.96 8.66
N GLY A 241 5.69 12.70 9.16
CA GLY A 241 6.80 12.22 8.36
C GLY A 241 7.25 10.79 8.73
N THR A 242 8.50 10.47 8.38
CA THR A 242 9.13 9.15 8.60
C THR A 242 9.96 9.06 9.89
N GLY A 243 9.72 9.95 10.85
CA GLY A 243 10.42 9.95 12.13
C GLY A 243 9.95 8.91 13.13
N THR A 244 10.37 9.09 14.38
CA THR A 244 9.85 8.30 15.50
C THR A 244 8.40 8.70 15.76
N VAL A 245 7.55 7.74 16.14
CA VAL A 245 6.12 7.97 16.37
C VAL A 245 5.91 9.12 17.35
N ALA A 246 6.64 9.14 18.47
CA ALA A 246 6.55 10.21 19.47
C ALA A 246 6.84 11.61 18.87
N ARG A 247 7.86 11.73 18.02
CA ARG A 247 8.23 13.01 17.40
C ARG A 247 7.19 13.46 16.38
N GLU A 248 6.69 12.55 15.56
CA GLU A 248 5.71 12.88 14.53
C GLU A 248 4.35 13.22 15.15
N LEU A 249 3.94 12.51 16.21
CA LEU A 249 2.75 12.87 17.00
C LEU A 249 2.89 14.24 17.65
N GLU A 250 4.07 14.58 18.18
CA GLU A 250 4.30 15.90 18.76
C GLU A 250 4.25 17.02 17.71
N ARG A 251 4.79 16.80 16.52
CA ARG A 251 4.64 17.77 15.40
C ARG A 251 3.19 17.94 14.98
N TRP A 252 2.48 16.83 14.84
CA TRP A 252 1.06 16.82 14.50
C TRP A 252 0.23 17.57 15.55
N ARG A 253 0.51 17.33 16.82
CA ARG A 253 -0.09 18.05 17.94
C ARG A 253 0.19 19.56 17.88
N GLN A 254 1.45 19.95 17.69
CA GLN A 254 1.85 21.36 17.57
C GLN A 254 1.21 22.06 16.36
N ALA A 255 0.88 21.31 15.31
CA ALA A 255 0.13 21.81 14.16
C ALA A 255 -1.39 21.92 14.38
N GLY A 256 -1.88 21.59 15.58
CA GLY A 256 -3.30 21.55 15.91
C GLY A 256 -4.03 20.37 15.28
N GLY A 257 -3.35 19.24 15.11
CA GLY A 257 -3.94 18.03 14.55
C GLY A 257 -5.03 17.44 15.45
N SER A 258 -6.10 16.96 14.81
CA SER A 258 -7.24 16.28 15.44
C SER A 258 -7.64 15.04 14.66
N LEU A 259 -8.26 14.09 15.36
CA LEU A 259 -8.84 12.87 14.84
C LEU A 259 -10.35 12.93 15.05
N ASP A 260 -11.09 13.16 13.97
CA ASP A 260 -12.55 13.12 13.99
C ASP A 260 -13.03 11.69 13.72
N VAL A 261 -13.49 11.01 14.76
CA VAL A 261 -14.03 9.66 14.71
C VAL A 261 -15.49 9.73 14.27
N ALA A 262 -15.75 9.43 13.00
CA ALA A 262 -17.10 9.35 12.46
C ALA A 262 -17.84 8.10 12.96
N SER A 263 -17.14 6.97 13.00
CA SER A 263 -17.65 5.72 13.55
C SER A 263 -16.51 4.90 14.16
N LEU A 264 -16.74 4.37 15.36
CA LEU A 264 -15.96 3.28 15.94
C LEU A 264 -16.97 2.25 16.42
N ALA A 265 -16.86 1.01 15.98
CA ALA A 265 -17.66 -0.09 16.48
C ALA A 265 -16.76 -1.26 16.87
N LEU A 266 -17.00 -1.82 18.05
CA LEU A 266 -16.32 -2.99 18.58
C LEU A 266 -17.38 -4.00 19.01
N ALA A 267 -17.23 -5.23 18.53
CA ALA A 267 -18.09 -6.36 18.85
C ALA A 267 -17.23 -7.50 19.40
N LYS A 268 -17.57 -8.03 20.58
CA LYS A 268 -16.89 -9.20 21.17
C LYS A 268 -17.91 -10.07 21.89
N GLY A 269 -18.22 -11.24 21.32
CA GLY A 269 -19.33 -12.08 21.79
C GLY A 269 -20.68 -11.38 21.66
N GLU A 270 -21.41 -11.24 22.77
CA GLU A 270 -22.65 -10.46 22.87
C GLU A 270 -22.43 -8.96 23.16
N ARG A 271 -21.18 -8.56 23.48
CA ARG A 271 -20.87 -7.19 23.88
C ARG A 271 -20.67 -6.32 22.66
N ARG A 272 -21.24 -5.12 22.70
CA ARG A 272 -21.13 -4.12 21.63
C ARG A 272 -20.74 -2.77 22.22
N LEU A 273 -19.79 -2.10 21.61
CA LEU A 273 -19.38 -0.73 21.91
C LEU A 273 -19.43 0.07 20.61
N GLN A 274 -20.00 1.26 20.66
CA GLN A 274 -19.96 2.24 19.58
C GLN A 274 -19.46 3.57 20.14
N ALA A 275 -18.59 4.24 19.38
CA ALA A 275 -18.10 5.57 19.71
C ALA A 275 -18.12 6.48 18.48
N LYS A 276 -18.28 7.77 18.71
CA LYS A 276 -18.03 8.84 17.74
C LYS A 276 -17.59 10.09 18.49
N GLY A 277 -16.88 10.99 17.83
CA GLY A 277 -16.45 12.24 18.45
C GLY A 277 -15.14 12.76 17.88
N SER A 278 -14.47 13.63 18.62
CA SER A 278 -13.22 14.24 18.18
C SER A 278 -12.17 14.09 19.28
N LEU A 279 -10.96 13.71 18.86
CA LEU A 279 -9.82 13.44 19.73
C LEU A 279 -8.61 14.26 19.28
N GLY A 280 -7.81 14.69 20.23
CA GLY A 280 -6.53 15.36 20.07
C GLY A 280 -5.53 14.89 21.12
N ILE A 281 -4.38 15.56 21.18
CA ILE A 281 -3.36 15.29 22.20
C ILE A 281 -3.07 16.61 22.94
N ASP A 282 -3.13 16.58 24.27
CA ASP A 282 -2.84 17.73 25.12
C ASP A 282 -1.33 17.98 25.29
N GLN A 283 -0.96 19.09 25.94
CA GLN A 283 0.45 19.41 26.22
C GLN A 283 1.16 18.39 27.14
N GLY A 284 0.41 17.55 27.86
CA GLY A 284 0.92 16.47 28.68
C GLY A 284 1.07 15.14 27.93
N HIS A 285 0.95 15.14 26.60
CA HIS A 285 0.91 13.96 25.74
C HIS A 285 -0.20 12.96 26.09
N ARG A 286 -1.31 13.45 26.64
CA ARG A 286 -2.51 12.66 26.90
C ARG A 286 -3.54 12.90 25.81
N VAL A 287 -4.37 11.88 25.57
CA VAL A 287 -5.52 12.04 24.69
C VAL A 287 -6.51 13.02 25.33
N GLU A 288 -6.93 14.03 24.57
CA GLU A 288 -7.99 14.98 24.96
C GLU A 288 -9.11 14.98 23.91
N GLY A 289 -10.32 15.36 24.28
CA GLY A 289 -11.45 15.41 23.36
C GLY A 289 -12.77 14.94 23.97
N GLN A 290 -13.76 14.75 23.12
CA GLN A 290 -15.09 14.31 23.50
C GLN A 290 -15.49 13.09 22.65
N LEU A 291 -15.92 12.03 23.33
CA LEU A 291 -16.45 10.82 22.69
C LEU A 291 -17.86 10.53 23.22
N ASP A 292 -18.81 10.45 22.30
CA ASP A 292 -20.13 9.89 22.57
C ASP A 292 -20.02 8.37 22.53
N LEU A 293 -20.11 7.74 23.71
CA LEU A 293 -20.02 6.30 23.86
C LEU A 293 -21.39 5.68 24.06
N ARG A 294 -21.66 4.59 23.32
CA ARG A 294 -22.81 3.71 23.54
C ARG A 294 -22.31 2.29 23.70
N ALA A 295 -22.80 1.60 24.71
CA ALA A 295 -22.40 0.23 24.98
C ALA A 295 -23.63 -0.62 25.32
N ALA A 296 -23.58 -1.90 24.95
CA ALA A 296 -24.58 -2.89 25.27
C ALA A 296 -23.89 -4.21 25.68
N GLY A 297 -24.43 -4.91 26.68
CA GLY A 297 -23.85 -6.16 27.17
C GLY A 297 -22.58 -5.96 28.03
N VAL A 298 -22.36 -4.74 28.52
CA VAL A 298 -21.19 -4.36 29.36
C VAL A 298 -21.57 -4.10 30.82
N GLU A 299 -22.80 -4.43 31.22
CA GLU A 299 -23.36 -4.10 32.54
C GLU A 299 -22.54 -4.72 33.66
N SER A 300 -22.02 -5.95 33.45
CA SER A 300 -21.15 -6.65 34.40
C SER A 300 -19.75 -6.02 34.52
N LEU A 301 -19.21 -5.44 33.44
CA LEU A 301 -17.93 -4.74 33.44
C LEU A 301 -18.03 -3.40 34.17
N VAL A 302 -19.10 -2.64 33.92
CA VAL A 302 -19.36 -1.38 34.62
C VAL A 302 -19.55 -1.64 36.12
N ALA A 303 -20.29 -2.68 36.49
CA ALA A 303 -20.45 -3.08 37.89
C ALA A 303 -19.12 -3.48 38.56
N ALA A 304 -18.20 -4.14 37.85
CA ALA A 304 -16.88 -4.47 38.38
C ALA A 304 -16.00 -3.22 38.61
N VAL A 305 -15.98 -2.28 37.66
CA VAL A 305 -15.18 -1.05 37.76
C VAL A 305 -15.76 -0.09 38.81
N VAL A 306 -17.08 0.07 38.85
CA VAL A 306 -17.76 0.91 39.85
C VAL A 306 -17.73 0.25 41.22
N GLY A 307 -17.88 -1.08 41.30
CA GLY A 307 -17.75 -1.85 42.53
C GLY A 307 -16.35 -1.75 43.13
N GLN A 308 -15.29 -1.73 42.32
CA GLN A 308 -13.92 -1.47 42.81
C GLN A 308 -13.70 -0.02 43.24
N ARG A 309 -14.41 0.95 42.66
CA ARG A 309 -14.31 2.37 43.05
C ARG A 309 -15.07 2.70 44.35
N PHE A 310 -15.98 1.83 44.79
CA PHE A 310 -16.80 2.01 46.00
C PHE A 310 -16.72 0.86 47.02
N GLY A 311 -15.79 -0.10 46.86
CA GLY A 311 -15.81 -1.34 47.64
C GLY A 311 -14.43 -1.87 48.01
N ALA A 312 -13.71 -1.16 48.87
CA ALA A 312 -12.69 -1.76 49.73
C ALA A 312 -12.31 -0.92 50.96
N ASP A 313 -13.12 0.04 51.39
CA ASP A 313 -12.92 0.68 52.69
C ASP A 313 -14.24 1.02 53.39
N ARG A 314 -14.37 0.42 54.58
CA ARG A 314 -15.39 0.65 55.63
C ARG A 314 -16.69 -0.13 55.48
N GLY A 315 -16.67 -1.33 56.02
CA GLY A 315 -17.76 -1.74 56.89
C GLY A 315 -17.89 -0.76 58.07
N ALA A 316 -19.10 -0.25 58.31
CA ALA A 316 -19.55 0.25 59.60
C ALA A 316 -21.08 0.34 59.59
N LEU A 317 -21.69 -0.60 60.31
CA LEU A 317 -22.86 -0.46 61.18
C LEU A 317 -23.65 0.86 61.11
N VAL A 318 -24.93 0.78 60.72
CA VAL A 318 -26.11 1.43 61.33
C VAL A 318 -27.29 0.50 60.95
N GLY A 319 -28.15 -0.05 61.81
CA GLY A 319 -28.54 0.27 63.18
C GLY A 319 -30.02 0.63 63.21
N ASN A 320 -30.87 -0.38 63.45
CA ASN A 320 -32.34 -0.41 63.67
C ASN A 320 -33.29 0.04 62.55
#